data_AF-A0A536I890-F1
#
_entry.id   AF-A0A536I890-F1
#
_cell.length_a   1.000
_cell.length_b   1.000
_cell.length_c   1.000
_cell.angle_alpha   90.00
_cell.angle_beta   90.00
_cell.angle_gamma   90.00
#
_symmetry.space_group_name_H-M   'P 1'
#
loop_
_entity.id
_entity.type
_entity.pdbx_description
1 polymer ?
#
loop_
_entity_poly.entity_id
_entity_poly.type
_entity_poly.pdbx_seq_one_letter_code
_entity_poly.pdbx_strand_id
1 'polypeptide(L)'
;MDSAARASAPESTGTTSANGNGRRGLIDLARVAVEDTVRLVQQEIQLAKIEIGEMLRSNLRAAIFLSAAAFCGLLFIVMLLVTIALLIPAHALAAGIETAIFLVLLIILGLLGKSMLKIGPPPKTMTTLKEDAEWAKQVLKRNGK
;
A
#
# COMPACT_ATOMS: atom_id res chain seq x y z
N MET A 1 -79.35 49.28 13.27
CA MET A 1 -79.00 47.97 12.70
C MET A 1 -77.59 48.13 12.15
N ASP A 2 -76.50 47.75 12.79
CA ASP A 2 -76.31 46.89 13.96
C ASP A 2 -75.06 47.29 14.74
N SER A 3 -75.17 47.10 16.04
CA SER A 3 -74.13 47.15 17.06
C SER A 3 -73.23 45.92 16.98
N ALA A 4 -71.91 46.10 17.13
CA ALA A 4 -71.00 45.24 17.92
C ALA A 4 -69.56 45.74 17.70
N ALA A 5 -68.94 46.51 18.59
CA ALA A 5 -68.42 46.08 19.90
C ALA A 5 -67.50 44.84 19.81
N ARG A 6 -66.20 45.07 19.55
CA ARG A 6 -65.14 44.24 20.13
C ARG A 6 -63.82 45.01 20.26
N ALA A 7 -63.73 45.79 21.33
CA ALA A 7 -62.46 46.13 21.96
C ALA A 7 -62.15 45.07 23.04
N SER A 8 -60.87 44.93 23.38
CA SER A 8 -60.25 44.26 24.55
C SER A 8 -59.46 42.97 24.26
N ALA A 9 -58.14 43.19 24.05
CA ALA A 9 -57.02 42.54 24.74
C ALA A 9 -56.66 41.07 24.43
N PRO A 10 -55.46 40.61 24.84
CA PRO A 10 -54.14 41.21 24.68
C PRO A 10 -53.23 40.30 23.84
N GLU A 11 -52.21 40.91 23.26
CA GLU A 11 -50.88 40.36 23.04
C GLU A 11 -50.57 39.11 23.89
N SER A 12 -50.70 37.92 23.31
CA SER A 12 -49.99 36.75 23.78
C SER A 12 -48.66 36.70 23.05
N THR A 13 -47.73 37.48 23.58
CA THR A 13 -46.30 37.27 23.43
C THR A 13 -45.99 35.84 23.90
N GLY A 14 -46.14 34.88 22.98
CA GLY A 14 -45.56 33.54 23.04
C GLY A 14 -44.05 33.59 22.83
N THR A 15 -43.37 34.61 23.35
CA THR A 15 -41.94 34.59 23.60
C THR A 15 -41.72 33.63 24.76
N THR A 16 -41.34 32.38 24.45
CA THR A 16 -40.32 31.56 25.14
C THR A 16 -40.59 30.06 24.93
N SER A 17 -40.36 29.55 23.71
CA SER A 17 -39.84 28.18 23.49
C SER A 17 -39.22 27.99 22.09
N ALA A 18 -38.75 29.06 21.43
CA ALA A 18 -38.11 28.98 20.12
C ALA A 18 -36.58 28.80 20.19
N ASN A 19 -35.97 29.00 21.37
CA ASN A 19 -34.51 29.02 21.54
C ASN A 19 -33.88 27.62 21.69
N GLY A 20 -34.66 26.62 22.09
CA GLY A 20 -34.19 25.23 22.20
C GLY A 20 -34.15 24.46 20.88
N ASN A 21 -35.02 24.81 19.93
CA ASN A 21 -35.18 24.07 18.67
C ASN A 21 -34.19 24.51 17.59
N GLY A 22 -33.87 25.82 17.50
CA GLY A 22 -32.87 26.33 16.56
C GLY A 22 -31.45 25.88 16.87
N ARG A 23 -31.08 25.77 18.16
CA ARG A 23 -29.80 25.19 18.58
C ARG A 23 -29.70 23.70 18.25
N ARG A 24 -30.78 22.93 18.43
CA ARG A 24 -30.82 21.51 18.03
C ARG A 24 -30.68 21.33 16.52
N GLY A 25 -31.41 22.13 15.72
CA GLY A 25 -31.29 22.08 14.25
C GLY A 25 -29.90 22.48 13.72
N LEU A 26 -29.24 23.48 14.34
CA LEU A 26 -27.86 23.84 13.99
C LEU A 26 -26.85 22.73 14.34
N ILE A 27 -27.06 22.05 15.47
CA ILE A 27 -26.26 20.89 15.89
C ILE A 27 -26.49 19.71 14.93
N ASP A 28 -27.72 19.47 14.47
CA ASP A 28 -28.02 18.41 13.51
C ASP A 28 -27.42 18.69 12.13
N LEU A 29 -27.46 19.93 11.64
CA LEU A 29 -26.82 20.31 10.38
C LEU A 29 -25.29 20.19 10.45
N ALA A 30 -24.69 20.62 11.56
CA ALA A 30 -23.26 20.45 11.78
C ALA A 30 -22.88 18.97 11.83
N ARG A 31 -23.70 18.13 12.46
CA ARG A 31 -23.50 16.67 12.51
C ARG A 31 -23.56 16.06 11.10
N VAL A 32 -24.58 16.41 10.31
CA VAL A 32 -24.72 15.92 8.93
C VAL A 32 -23.53 16.34 8.06
N ALA A 33 -23.11 17.61 8.13
CA ALA A 33 -21.96 18.10 7.37
C ALA A 33 -20.64 17.38 7.74
N VAL A 34 -20.43 17.10 9.03
CA VAL A 34 -19.26 16.32 9.49
C VAL A 34 -19.35 14.89 8.98
N GLU A 35 -20.52 14.27 9.04
CA GLU A 35 -20.73 12.89 8.59
C GLU A 35 -20.54 12.73 7.08
N ASP A 36 -20.99 13.70 6.28
CA ASP A 36 -20.75 13.75 4.85
C ASP A 36 -19.27 13.96 4.50
N THR A 37 -18.58 14.81 5.26
CA THR A 37 -17.12 15.02 5.10
C THR A 37 -16.35 13.73 5.40
N VAL A 38 -16.70 13.02 6.47
CA VAL A 38 -16.10 11.73 6.82
C VAL A 38 -16.36 10.69 5.72
N ARG A 39 -17.56 10.68 5.14
CA ARG A 39 -17.91 9.78 4.03
C ARG A 39 -17.08 10.06 2.78
N LEU A 40 -16.90 11.33 2.39
CA LEU A 40 -16.07 11.71 1.25
C LEU A 40 -14.61 11.27 1.45
N VAL A 41 -14.04 11.53 2.63
CA VAL A 41 -12.66 11.08 2.95
C VAL A 41 -12.54 9.57 2.88
N GLN A 42 -13.53 8.82 3.41
CA GLN A 42 -13.53 7.36 3.30
C GLN A 42 -13.63 6.87 1.85
N GLN A 43 -14.34 7.58 0.98
CA GLN A 43 -14.45 7.26 -0.44
C GLN A 43 -13.14 7.53 -1.18
N GLU A 44 -12.49 8.67 -0.94
CA GLU A 44 -11.17 8.95 -1.53
C GLU A 44 -10.13 7.91 -1.10
N ILE A 45 -10.13 7.49 0.17
CA ILE A 45 -9.26 6.41 0.65
C ILE A 45 -9.56 5.09 -0.08
N GLN A 46 -10.84 4.77 -0.29
CA GLN A 46 -11.22 3.54 -1.00
C GLN A 46 -10.79 3.59 -2.48
N LEU A 47 -10.97 4.73 -3.14
CA LEU A 47 -10.59 4.92 -4.53
C LEU A 47 -9.06 4.86 -4.69
N ALA A 48 -8.32 5.57 -3.84
CA ALA A 48 -6.87 5.54 -3.82
C ALA A 48 -6.33 4.11 -3.60
N LYS A 49 -6.97 3.32 -2.74
CA LYS A 49 -6.61 1.90 -2.54
C LYS A 49 -6.81 1.07 -3.81
N ILE A 50 -7.88 1.31 -4.55
CA ILE A 50 -8.16 0.61 -5.81
C ILE A 50 -7.12 0.99 -6.86
N GLU A 51 -6.89 2.28 -7.04
CA GLU A 51 -5.94 2.80 -8.03
C GLU A 51 -4.52 2.30 -7.77
N ILE A 52 -4.04 2.40 -6.52
CA ILE A 52 -2.74 1.85 -6.11
C ILE A 52 -2.70 0.33 -6.34
N GLY A 53 -3.80 -0.38 -6.03
CA GLY A 53 -3.90 -1.82 -6.24
C GLY A 53 -3.82 -2.21 -7.72
N GLU A 54 -4.46 -1.45 -8.61
CA GLU A 54 -4.43 -1.67 -10.05
C GLU A 54 -3.06 -1.35 -10.65
N MET A 55 -2.47 -0.21 -10.27
CA MET A 55 -1.10 0.15 -10.65
C MET A 55 -0.08 -0.89 -10.18
N LEU A 56 -0.24 -1.42 -8.96
CA LEU A 56 0.65 -2.46 -8.44
C LEU A 56 0.50 -3.76 -9.24
N ARG A 57 -0.74 -4.16 -9.57
CA ARG A 57 -1.00 -5.38 -10.37
C ARG A 57 -0.44 -5.25 -11.79
N SER A 58 -0.62 -4.11 -12.45
CA SER A 58 -0.09 -3.89 -13.80
C SER A 58 1.43 -3.84 -13.79
N ASN A 59 2.03 -3.14 -12.83
CA ASN A 59 3.49 -3.10 -12.65
C ASN A 59 4.06 -4.47 -12.31
N LEU A 60 3.38 -5.27 -11.49
CA LEU A 60 3.81 -6.63 -11.18
C LEU A 60 3.77 -7.54 -12.41
N ARG A 61 2.71 -7.47 -13.22
CA ARG A 61 2.65 -8.19 -14.50
C ARG A 61 3.78 -7.77 -15.43
N ALA A 62 4.01 -6.46 -15.57
CA ALA A 62 5.11 -5.95 -16.37
C ALA A 62 6.47 -6.44 -15.85
N ALA A 63 6.69 -6.44 -14.53
CA ALA A 63 7.90 -6.96 -13.92
C ALA A 63 8.09 -8.46 -14.18
N ILE A 64 7.02 -9.26 -14.18
CA ILE A 64 7.07 -10.68 -14.53
C ILE A 64 7.51 -10.86 -15.99
N PHE A 65 6.87 -10.16 -16.93
CA PHE A 65 7.25 -10.27 -18.34
C PHE A 65 8.66 -9.74 -18.61
N LEU A 66 9.06 -8.64 -17.98
CA LEU A 66 10.39 -8.05 -18.14
C LEU A 66 11.48 -8.96 -17.54
N SER A 67 11.22 -9.57 -16.39
CA SER A 67 12.15 -10.54 -15.79
C SER A 67 12.24 -11.83 -16.62
N ALA A 68 11.13 -12.33 -17.16
CA ALA A 68 11.13 -13.45 -18.09
C ALA A 68 11.90 -13.12 -19.39
N ALA A 69 11.68 -11.95 -19.97
CA ALA A 69 12.40 -11.49 -21.15
C ALA A 69 13.92 -11.37 -20.89
N ALA A 70 14.30 -10.80 -19.74
CA ALA A 70 15.70 -10.73 -19.33
C ALA A 70 16.33 -12.14 -19.17
N PHE A 71 15.60 -13.08 -18.58
CA PHE A 71 16.05 -14.47 -18.46
C PHE A 71 16.21 -15.16 -19.82
N CYS A 72 15.22 -15.04 -20.70
CA CYS A 72 15.31 -15.57 -22.07
C CYS A 72 16.46 -14.94 -22.86
N GLY A 73 16.66 -13.63 -22.74
CA GLY A 73 17.79 -12.93 -23.35
C GLY A 73 19.13 -13.43 -22.85
N LEU A 74 19.26 -13.69 -21.54
CA LEU A 74 20.46 -14.30 -20.96
C LEU A 74 20.71 -15.70 -21.56
N LEU A 75 19.69 -16.55 -21.62
CA LEU A 75 19.81 -17.89 -22.22
C LEU A 75 20.17 -17.83 -23.71
N PHE A 76 19.62 -16.88 -24.45
CA PHE A 76 19.98 -16.65 -25.85
C PHE A 76 21.47 -16.34 -25.98
N ILE A 77 22.02 -15.43 -25.17
CA ILE A 77 23.45 -15.09 -25.19
C ILE A 77 24.28 -16.33 -24.85
N VAL A 78 23.91 -17.10 -23.83
CA VAL A 78 24.61 -18.35 -23.47
C VAL A 78 24.63 -19.32 -24.67
N MET A 79 23.48 -19.57 -25.30
CA MET A 79 23.39 -20.50 -26.44
C MET A 79 24.10 -19.99 -27.69
N LEU A 80 24.08 -18.67 -27.93
CA LEU A 80 24.83 -18.04 -29.01
C LEU A 80 26.34 -18.24 -28.82
N LEU A 81 26.84 -18.04 -27.60
CA LEU A 81 28.24 -18.26 -27.25
C LEU A 81 28.63 -19.74 -27.45
N VAL A 82 27.85 -20.67 -26.91
CA VAL A 82 28.06 -22.11 -27.14
C VAL A 82 28.11 -22.45 -28.64
N THR A 83 27.21 -21.87 -29.44
CA THR A 83 27.20 -22.06 -30.90
C THR A 83 28.50 -21.55 -31.53
N ILE A 84 29.01 -20.40 -31.09
CA ILE A 84 30.30 -19.84 -31.54
C ILE A 84 31.47 -20.73 -31.11
N ALA A 85 31.49 -21.21 -29.86
CA ALA A 85 32.54 -22.11 -29.36
C ALA A 85 32.63 -23.42 -30.16
N LEU A 86 31.49 -23.93 -30.65
CA LEU A 86 31.46 -25.11 -31.51
C LEU A 86 32.07 -24.87 -32.91
N LEU A 87 32.14 -23.62 -33.38
CA LEU A 87 32.82 -23.27 -34.63
C LEU A 87 34.34 -23.15 -34.46
N ILE A 88 34.85 -23.03 -33.23
CA ILE A 88 36.28 -22.84 -32.95
C ILE A 88 36.93 -24.20 -32.67
N PRO A 89 38.03 -24.59 -33.34
CA PRO A 89 38.67 -25.91 -33.15
C PRO A 89 39.08 -26.23 -31.70
N ALA A 90 39.36 -25.19 -30.90
CA ALA A 90 39.72 -25.28 -29.49
C ALA A 90 38.49 -25.17 -28.57
N HIS A 91 37.47 -26.02 -28.78
CA HIS A 91 36.16 -25.95 -28.11
C HIS A 91 36.25 -25.82 -26.58
N ALA A 92 37.17 -26.57 -25.94
CA ALA A 92 37.32 -26.55 -24.48
C ALA A 92 37.84 -25.22 -23.93
N LEU A 93 38.77 -24.57 -24.63
CA LEU A 93 39.32 -23.27 -24.23
C LEU A 93 38.29 -22.16 -24.46
N ALA A 94 37.54 -22.21 -25.57
CA ALA A 94 36.45 -21.28 -25.84
C ALA A 94 35.35 -21.39 -24.76
N ALA A 95 34.87 -22.61 -24.47
CA ALA A 95 33.87 -22.83 -23.42
C ALA A 95 34.37 -22.41 -22.03
N GLY A 96 35.66 -22.59 -21.74
CA GLY A 96 36.28 -22.13 -20.49
C GLY A 96 36.26 -20.60 -20.33
N ILE A 97 36.57 -19.87 -21.40
CA ILE A 97 36.52 -18.40 -21.42
C ILE A 97 35.09 -17.89 -21.24
N GLU A 98 34.13 -18.48 -21.96
CA GLU A 98 32.71 -18.14 -21.82
C GLU A 98 32.21 -18.34 -20.39
N THR A 99 32.57 -19.48 -19.79
CA THR A 99 32.22 -19.80 -18.39
C THR A 99 32.80 -18.75 -17.44
N ALA A 100 34.06 -18.35 -17.63
CA ALA A 100 34.70 -17.33 -16.79
C ALA A 100 34.00 -15.95 -16.91
N ILE A 101 33.62 -15.55 -18.12
CA ILE A 101 32.90 -14.29 -18.37
C ILE A 101 31.55 -14.30 -17.64
N PHE A 102 30.79 -15.39 -17.73
CA PHE A 102 29.49 -15.50 -17.04
C PHE A 102 29.63 -15.58 -15.53
N LEU A 103 30.69 -16.20 -15.00
CA LEU A 103 30.96 -16.21 -13.57
C LEU A 103 31.21 -14.80 -13.04
N VAL A 104 32.01 -14.00 -13.74
CA VAL A 104 32.26 -12.59 -13.38
C VAL A 104 30.96 -11.78 -13.45
N LEU A 105 30.17 -11.94 -14.51
CA LEU A 105 28.87 -11.28 -14.64
C LEU A 105 27.93 -11.67 -13.49
N LEU A 106 27.85 -12.95 -13.13
CA LEU A 106 27.01 -13.42 -12.03
C LEU A 106 27.40 -12.79 -10.69
N ILE A 107 28.69 -12.70 -10.40
CA ILE A 107 29.17 -12.03 -9.17
C ILE A 107 28.77 -10.56 -9.17
N ILE A 108 29.01 -9.82 -10.27
CA ILE A 108 28.68 -8.40 -10.36
C ILE A 108 27.18 -8.18 -10.22
N LEU A 109 26.35 -8.88 -11.00
CA LEU A 109 24.90 -8.75 -10.96
C LEU A 109 24.33 -9.17 -9.60
N GLY A 110 24.88 -10.23 -8.99
CA GLY A 110 24.48 -10.70 -7.67
C GLY A 110 24.75 -9.67 -6.57
N LEU A 111 25.93 -9.01 -6.61
CA LEU A 111 26.29 -7.95 -5.67
C LEU A 111 25.46 -6.68 -5.88
N LEU A 112 25.27 -6.26 -7.13
CA LEU A 112 24.42 -5.11 -7.47
C LEU A 112 22.97 -5.36 -7.04
N GLY A 113 22.41 -6.52 -7.40
CA GLY A 113 21.05 -6.91 -7.01
C GLY A 113 20.87 -6.93 -5.49
N LYS A 114 21.84 -7.49 -4.75
CA LYS A 114 21.85 -7.46 -3.30
C LYS A 114 21.87 -6.03 -2.74
N SER A 115 22.65 -5.13 -3.33
CA SER A 115 22.74 -3.73 -2.90
C SER A 115 21.45 -2.94 -3.16
N MET A 116 20.68 -3.31 -4.19
CA MET A 116 19.41 -2.68 -4.54
C MET A 116 18.23 -3.21 -3.72
N LEU A 117 18.40 -4.36 -3.06
CA LEU A 117 17.36 -5.02 -2.29
C LEU A 117 17.04 -4.25 -1.01
N LYS A 118 16.09 -3.29 -1.09
CA LYS A 118 15.53 -2.57 0.07
C LYS A 118 14.37 -3.35 0.68
N ILE A 119 14.60 -4.59 1.10
CA ILE A 119 13.58 -5.37 1.81
C ILE A 119 13.69 -5.06 3.30
N GLY A 120 12.84 -4.15 3.77
CA GLY A 120 12.55 -3.99 5.19
C GLY A 120 11.48 -5.01 5.62
N PRO A 121 11.51 -5.51 6.87
CA PRO A 121 10.48 -6.43 7.36
C PRO A 121 9.08 -5.81 7.23
N PRO A 122 8.06 -6.58 6.83
CA PRO A 122 6.71 -6.06 6.71
C PRO A 122 6.26 -5.48 8.06
N PRO A 123 5.65 -4.28 8.10
CA PRO A 123 5.34 -3.59 9.35
C PRO A 123 4.38 -4.38 10.25
N LYS A 124 3.59 -5.29 9.67
CA LYS A 124 2.67 -6.18 10.39
C LYS A 124 3.38 -7.37 11.05
N THR A 125 4.48 -7.87 10.48
CA THR A 125 5.27 -8.95 11.08
C THR A 125 6.18 -8.43 12.18
N MET A 126 6.59 -7.16 12.14
CA MET A 126 7.40 -6.57 13.20
C MET A 126 6.69 -6.49 14.56
N THR A 127 5.36 -6.36 14.61
CA THR A 127 4.62 -6.33 15.88
C THR A 127 4.57 -7.72 16.52
N THR A 128 4.25 -8.76 15.75
CA THR A 128 4.22 -10.14 16.24
C THR A 128 5.61 -10.63 16.62
N LEU A 129 6.64 -10.34 15.82
CA LEU A 129 8.02 -10.72 16.14
C LEU A 129 8.59 -10.02 17.37
N LYS A 130 8.11 -8.80 17.69
CA LYS A 130 8.47 -8.11 18.94
C LYS A 130 7.79 -8.74 20.15
N GLU A 131 6.51 -9.09 20.04
CA GLU A 131 5.77 -9.79 21.10
C GLU A 131 6.36 -11.18 21.37
N ASP A 132 6.71 -11.94 20.33
CA ASP A 132 7.36 -13.25 20.45
C ASP A 132 8.75 -13.15 21.11
N ALA A 133 9.52 -12.10 20.79
CA ALA A 133 10.82 -11.86 21.41
C ALA A 133 10.72 -11.47 22.89
N GLU A 134 9.70 -10.67 23.26
CA GLU A 134 9.39 -10.34 24.65
C GLU A 134 8.96 -11.57 25.45
N TRP A 135 8.11 -12.44 24.87
CA TRP A 135 7.68 -13.69 25.50
C TRP A 135 8.86 -14.65 25.71
N ALA A 136 9.74 -14.81 24.71
CA ALA A 136 10.93 -15.66 24.81
C ALA A 136 11.89 -15.20 25.92
N LYS A 137 12.09 -13.88 26.08
CA LYS A 137 12.90 -13.32 27.17
C LYS A 137 12.27 -13.59 28.55
N GLN A 138 10.96 -13.52 28.66
CA GLN A 138 10.25 -13.80 29.91
C GLN A 138 10.32 -15.28 30.28
N VAL A 139 10.24 -16.20 29.31
CA VAL A 139 10.38 -17.64 29.53
C VAL A 139 11.80 -17.98 30.00
N LEU A 140 12.83 -17.44 29.35
CA LEU A 140 14.22 -17.65 29.78
C LEU A 140 14.51 -17.07 31.17
N LYS A 141 13.96 -15.89 31.50
CA LYS A 141 14.11 -15.27 32.82
C LYS A 141 13.35 -16.02 33.92
N ARG A 142 12.24 -16.69 33.59
CA ARG A 142 11.42 -17.45 34.54
C ARG A 142 12.00 -18.82 34.88
N ASN A 143 12.70 -19.46 33.94
CA ASN A 143 13.26 -20.81 34.11
C ASN A 143 14.67 -20.85 34.71
N GLY A 144 15.24 -19.69 35.06
CA GLY A 144 16.59 -19.55 35.64
C GLY A 144 16.63 -19.35 37.17
N LYS A 145 15.58 -19.78 37.89
CA LYS A 145 15.54 -19.89 39.36
C LYS A 145 15.20 -21.32 39.75
#